data_AF-A0A812BSI6-F1
#
_entry.id   AF-A0A812BSI6-F1
#
_cell.length_a   1.000
_cell.length_b   1.000
_cell.length_c   1.000
_cell.angle_alpha   90.00
_cell.angle_beta   90.00
_cell.angle_gamma   90.00
#
_symmetry.space_group_name_H-M   'P 1'
#
loop_
_entity.id
_entity.type
_entity.pdbx_description
1 polymer ?
#
loop_
_entity_poly.entity_id
_entity_poly.type
_entity_poly.pdbx_seq_one_letter_code
_entity_poly.pdbx_strand_id
1 'polypeptide(L)'
;MVETSVCAVNMAKFPFDTQTCTLLYGSWGHTGKEVNITTRLGGIDMGDFKQNNKWEVLDTSSRVDVKTYSCCVEPYQTLTVTFKLRRKSSYFSHVLILPAILIAVLVPFMFLLPPDSKERITMGTVLFLCTLLQITLIHEILPRQHETVPIIGKFY
;
A
#
# COMPACT_ATOMS: atom_id res chain seq x y z
N MET A 1 17.13 -4.10 15.94
CA MET A 1 15.91 -3.52 16.55
C MET A 1 14.89 -3.35 15.44
N VAL A 2 13.65 -3.81 15.63
CA VAL A 2 12.57 -3.69 14.63
C VAL A 2 11.44 -2.92 15.29
N GLU A 3 11.07 -1.77 14.71
CA GLU A 3 9.99 -0.91 15.19
C GLU A 3 8.76 -1.06 14.28
N THR A 4 7.57 -1.07 14.87
CA THR A 4 6.31 -1.20 14.13
C THR A 4 5.41 0.00 14.39
N SER A 5 4.93 0.63 13.33
CA SER A 5 4.01 1.77 13.40
C SER A 5 2.71 1.50 12.66
N VAL A 6 1.61 2.09 13.14
CA VAL A 6 0.33 2.08 12.42
C VAL A 6 0.35 3.19 11.36
N CYS A 7 0.04 2.84 10.12
CA CYS A 7 -0.09 3.79 9.01
C CYS A 7 -1.38 3.50 8.24
N ALA A 8 -2.20 4.54 8.05
CA ALA A 8 -3.38 4.47 7.20
C ALA A 8 -2.94 4.48 5.74
N VAL A 9 -3.23 3.40 5.01
CA VAL A 9 -2.82 3.23 3.61
C VAL A 9 -4.00 3.47 2.68
N ASN A 10 -3.76 4.19 1.58
CA ASN A 10 -4.77 4.42 0.55
C ASN A 10 -4.55 3.47 -0.64
N MET A 11 -5.49 2.55 -0.85
CA MET A 11 -5.37 1.53 -1.91
C MET A 11 -6.12 1.85 -3.21
N ALA A 12 -6.70 3.04 -3.36
CA ALA A 12 -7.47 3.39 -4.55
C ALA A 12 -6.73 3.11 -5.87
N LYS A 13 -5.42 3.36 -5.92
CA LYS A 13 -4.55 3.18 -7.10
C LYS A 13 -3.67 1.93 -7.06
N PHE A 14 -3.98 0.95 -6.22
CA PHE A 14 -3.23 -0.31 -6.16
C PHE A 14 -3.14 -0.97 -7.55
N PRO A 15 -1.98 -1.52 -7.98
CA PRO A 15 -0.69 -1.61 -7.28
C PRO A 15 0.29 -0.44 -7.55
N PHE A 16 -0.16 0.61 -8.24
CA PHE A 16 0.63 1.81 -8.57
C PHE A 16 0.44 2.91 -7.52
N ASP A 17 0.37 2.51 -6.25
CA ASP A 17 0.10 3.37 -5.11
C ASP A 17 1.37 4.02 -4.55
N THR A 18 1.18 5.22 -4.01
CA THR A 18 2.17 5.91 -3.17
C THR A 18 1.54 6.13 -1.80
N GLN A 19 2.27 5.78 -0.75
CA GLN A 19 1.85 5.87 0.63
C GLN A 19 2.68 6.91 1.37
N THR A 20 2.04 7.64 2.27
CA THR A 20 2.72 8.59 3.17
C THR A 20 2.50 8.11 4.60
N CYS A 21 3.56 7.62 5.23
CA CYS A 21 3.51 7.10 6.59
C CYS A 21 4.32 7.99 7.54
N THR A 22 3.81 8.19 8.75
CA THR A 22 4.45 9.04 9.76
C THR A 22 4.83 8.22 10.99
N LEU A 23 6.08 8.37 11.44
CA LEU A 23 6.56 7.90 12.73
C LEU A 23 6.64 9.08 13.69
N LEU A 24 6.18 8.86 14.92
CA LEU A 24 6.19 9.85 15.98
C LEU A 24 7.14 9.39 17.09
N TYR A 25 8.12 10.21 17.40
CA TYR A 25 9.07 9.97 18.48
C TYR A 25 8.99 11.11 19.49
N GLY A 26 8.85 10.80 20.76
CA GLY A 26 8.76 11.81 21.81
C GLY A 26 9.07 11.21 23.17
N SER A 27 9.37 12.08 24.14
CA SER A 27 9.47 11.65 25.53
C SER A 27 8.08 11.42 26.10
N TRP A 28 7.89 10.31 26.82
CA TRP A 28 6.62 10.01 27.49
C TRP A 28 6.46 10.81 28.80
N GLY A 29 7.54 10.92 29.58
CA GLY A 29 7.51 11.50 30.93
C GLY A 29 8.06 12.91 31.04
N HIS A 30 8.82 13.37 30.04
CA HIS A 30 9.51 14.67 30.10
C HIS A 30 8.86 15.71 29.20
N THR A 31 8.74 16.92 29.74
CA THR A 31 8.18 18.07 29.02
C THR A 31 9.23 18.74 28.15
N GLY A 32 8.80 19.64 27.24
CA GLY A 32 9.70 20.41 26.38
C GLY A 32 10.68 21.35 27.12
N LYS A 33 10.49 21.56 28.43
CA LYS A 33 11.42 22.32 29.29
C LYS A 33 12.59 21.46 29.78
N GLU A 34 12.37 20.15 29.93
CA GLU A 34 13.36 19.21 30.44
C GLU A 34 14.16 18.58 29.29
N VAL A 35 13.47 18.26 28.20
CA VAL A 35 14.06 17.63 27.01
C VAL A 35 13.76 18.50 25.80
N ASN A 36 14.82 18.96 25.14
CA ASN A 36 14.73 19.72 23.89
C ASN A 36 15.15 18.84 22.70
N ILE A 37 14.18 18.47 21.87
CA ILE A 37 14.38 17.69 20.65
C ILE A 37 14.66 18.66 19.50
N THR A 38 15.79 18.47 18.83
CA THR A 38 16.16 19.23 17.63
C THR A 38 16.52 18.28 16.51
N THR A 39 16.17 18.64 15.27
CA THR A 39 16.61 17.92 14.09
C THR A 39 17.64 18.74 13.32
N ARG A 40 18.76 18.11 12.95
CA ARG A 40 19.83 18.76 12.17
C ARG A 40 19.58 18.65 10.66
N LEU A 41 18.87 17.60 10.26
CA LEU A 41 18.56 17.29 8.87
C LEU A 41 17.06 17.50 8.67
N GLY A 42 16.66 18.00 7.50
CA GLY A 42 15.25 18.09 7.12
C GLY A 42 14.58 16.74 6.86
N GLY A 43 15.32 15.63 7.04
CA GLY A 43 14.93 14.26 6.74
C GLY A 43 15.85 13.26 7.42
N ILE A 44 15.82 12.00 6.95
CA ILE A 44 16.60 10.90 7.53
C ILE A 44 17.87 10.69 6.72
N ASP A 45 18.97 10.37 7.40
CA ASP A 45 20.18 9.94 6.72
C ASP A 45 19.98 8.55 6.07
N MET A 46 20.20 8.49 4.75
CA MET A 46 20.02 7.29 3.93
C MET A 46 21.36 6.66 3.52
N GLY A 47 22.50 7.10 4.07
CA GLY A 47 23.83 6.60 3.68
C GLY A 47 23.97 5.07 3.79
N ASP A 48 23.48 4.50 4.89
CA ASP A 48 23.49 3.04 5.13
C ASP A 48 22.16 2.35 4.77
N PHE A 49 21.29 3.03 4.02
CA PHE A 49 19.98 2.47 3.68
C PHE A 49 20.10 1.28 2.72
N LYS A 50 19.68 0.11 3.19
CA LYS A 50 19.54 -1.08 2.35
C LYS A 50 18.22 -1.02 1.58
N GLN A 51 18.32 -0.94 0.25
CA GLN A 51 17.16 -0.86 -0.62
C GLN A 51 16.22 -2.06 -0.46
N ASN A 52 14.91 -1.77 -0.43
CA ASN A 52 13.87 -2.80 -0.33
C ASN A 52 13.38 -3.23 -1.74
N ASN A 53 13.04 -4.52 -1.87
CA ASN A 53 12.52 -5.10 -3.10
C ASN A 53 11.01 -4.88 -3.28
N LYS A 54 10.30 -4.51 -2.20
CA LYS A 54 8.84 -4.28 -2.24
C LYS A 54 8.46 -2.80 -2.33
N TRP A 55 9.26 -1.94 -1.72
CA TRP A 55 9.00 -0.52 -1.60
C TRP A 55 10.22 0.29 -1.99
N GLU A 56 9.96 1.45 -2.56
CA GLU A 56 10.96 2.46 -2.89
C GLU A 56 10.68 3.69 -2.01
N VAL A 57 11.72 4.20 -1.36
CA VAL A 57 11.62 5.45 -0.59
C VAL A 57 11.81 6.59 -1.58
N LEU A 58 10.76 7.39 -1.77
CA LEU A 58 10.79 8.54 -2.66
C LEU A 58 11.36 9.78 -1.96
N ASP A 59 10.93 9.99 -0.73
CA ASP A 59 11.27 11.17 0.05
C ASP A 59 11.12 10.88 1.54
N THR A 60 11.92 11.58 2.35
CA THR A 60 11.80 11.58 3.80
C THR A 60 11.92 12.98 4.34
N SER A 61 10.99 13.36 5.20
CA SER A 61 11.03 14.64 5.90
C SER A 61 10.91 14.44 7.40
N SER A 62 11.53 15.32 8.18
CA SER A 62 11.43 15.33 9.63
C SER A 62 11.06 16.72 10.12
N ARG A 63 10.09 16.80 11.03
CA ARG A 63 9.69 18.05 11.69
C ARG A 63 9.55 17.83 13.18
N VAL A 64 9.87 18.86 13.96
CA VAL A 64 9.60 18.86 15.40
C VAL A 64 8.28 19.59 15.61
N ASP A 65 7.30 18.87 16.15
CA ASP A 65 6.00 19.37 16.52
C ASP A 65 5.95 19.59 18.04
N VAL A 66 5.36 20.70 18.48
CA VAL A 66 5.12 20.98 19.90
C VAL A 66 3.63 20.91 20.14
N LYS A 67 3.20 20.00 21.02
CA LYS A 67 1.79 19.76 21.31
C LYS A 67 1.52 19.82 22.81
N THR A 68 0.48 20.56 23.18
CA THR A 68 -0.09 20.50 24.53
C THR A 68 -1.26 19.53 24.50
N TYR A 69 -1.25 18.56 25.41
CA TYR A 69 -2.30 17.55 25.52
C TYR A 69 -3.36 17.97 26.54
N SER A 70 -4.59 17.48 26.40
CA SER A 70 -5.68 17.84 27.32
C SER A 70 -5.45 17.40 28.77
N CYS A 71 -4.57 16.43 29.01
CA CYS A 71 -4.25 15.93 30.34
C CYS A 71 -3.24 16.80 31.11
N CYS A 72 -2.47 17.67 30.43
CA CYS A 72 -1.34 18.38 31.03
C CYS A 72 -1.27 19.83 30.52
N VAL A 73 -0.82 20.76 31.37
CA VAL A 73 -0.70 22.19 31.00
C VAL A 73 0.59 22.44 30.19
N GLU A 74 1.62 21.63 30.42
CA GLU A 74 2.93 21.78 29.81
C GLU A 74 2.96 21.26 28.36
N PRO A 75 3.71 21.94 27.47
CA PRO A 75 3.90 21.48 26.10
C PRO A 75 4.91 20.32 26.04
N TYR A 76 4.58 19.32 25.22
CA TYR A 76 5.45 18.20 24.89
C TYR A 76 5.99 18.36 23.48
N GLN A 77 7.25 18.01 23.28
CA GLN A 77 7.89 18.00 21.96
C GLN A 77 7.85 16.59 21.37
N THR A 78 7.53 16.48 20.08
CA THR A 78 7.50 15.23 19.33
C THR A 78 8.18 15.44 17.99
N LEU A 79 9.09 14.54 17.62
CA LEU A 79 9.68 14.46 16.29
C LEU A 79 8.77 13.61 15.40
N THR A 80 8.20 14.24 14.38
CA THR A 80 7.43 13.58 13.33
C THR A 80 8.32 13.33 12.12
N VAL A 81 8.53 12.05 11.81
CA VAL A 81 9.30 11.61 10.65
C VAL A 81 8.32 11.05 9.62
N THR A 82 8.28 11.68 8.44
CA THR A 82 7.37 11.31 7.35
C THR A 82 8.14 10.60 6.25
N PHE A 83 7.67 9.42 5.88
CA PHE A 83 8.17 8.62 4.76
C PHE A 83 7.18 8.65 3.61
N LYS A 84 7.65 9.00 2.42
CA LYS A 84 6.91 8.84 1.18
C LYS A 84 7.41 7.60 0.47
N LEU A 85 6.56 6.57 0.42
CA LEU A 85 6.90 5.24 -0.08
C LEU A 85 6.11 4.94 -1.35
N ARG A 86 6.79 4.43 -2.38
CA ARG A 86 6.17 3.93 -3.62
C ARG A 86 6.27 2.41 -3.68
N ARG A 87 5.17 1.74 -4.00
CA ARG A 87 5.17 0.29 -4.19
C ARG A 87 5.87 -0.08 -5.50
N LYS A 88 6.74 -1.09 -5.47
CA LYS A 88 7.26 -1.70 -6.69
C LYS A 88 6.18 -2.59 -7.30
N SER A 89 5.52 -2.08 -8.34
CA SER A 89 4.30 -2.68 -8.93
C SER A 89 4.56 -3.78 -9.97
N SER A 90 5.80 -3.98 -10.42
CA SER A 90 6.14 -4.92 -11.51
C SER A 90 5.62 -6.33 -11.23
N TYR A 91 5.88 -6.88 -10.04
CA TYR A 91 5.39 -8.19 -9.65
C TYR A 91 3.85 -8.28 -9.70
N PHE A 92 3.15 -7.32 -9.09
CA PHE A 92 1.69 -7.29 -9.09
C PHE A 92 1.10 -7.09 -10.49
N SER A 93 1.79 -6.38 -11.37
CA SER A 93 1.36 -6.19 -12.76
C SER A 93 1.39 -7.52 -13.53
N HIS A 94 2.46 -8.31 -13.39
CA HIS A 94 2.54 -9.62 -14.04
C HIS A 94 1.57 -10.65 -13.45
N VAL A 95 1.30 -10.61 -12.15
CA VAL A 95 0.45 -11.61 -11.49
C VAL A 95 -1.04 -11.26 -11.55
N LEU A 96 -1.41 -9.98 -11.49
CA LEU A 96 -2.81 -9.56 -11.44
C LEU A 96 -3.33 -8.99 -12.75
N ILE A 97 -2.53 -8.20 -13.48
CA ILE A 97 -3.01 -7.49 -14.68
C ILE A 97 -2.92 -8.38 -15.92
N LEU A 98 -1.77 -9.07 -16.10
CA LEU A 98 -1.55 -9.90 -17.29
C LEU A 98 -2.61 -11.01 -17.44
N PRO A 99 -2.96 -11.80 -16.40
CA PRO A 99 -3.97 -12.84 -16.59
C PRO A 99 -5.39 -12.26 -16.71
N ALA A 100 -5.66 -11.06 -16.16
CA ALA A 100 -6.91 -10.32 -16.40
C ALA A 100 -7.11 -9.99 -17.89
N ILE A 101 -6.05 -9.47 -18.52
CA ILE A 101 -6.06 -9.11 -19.95
C ILE A 101 -6.29 -10.36 -20.79
N LEU A 102 -5.63 -11.48 -20.46
CA LEU A 102 -5.83 -12.74 -21.16
C LEU A 102 -7.28 -13.21 -21.07
N ILE A 103 -7.90 -13.17 -19.89
CA ILE A 103 -9.31 -13.52 -19.71
C ILE A 103 -10.20 -12.58 -20.53
N ALA A 104 -9.97 -11.27 -20.46
CA ALA A 104 -10.75 -10.27 -21.19
C ALA A 104 -10.69 -10.46 -22.72
N VAL A 105 -9.55 -10.94 -23.25
CA VAL A 105 -9.39 -11.27 -24.68
C VAL A 105 -10.04 -12.61 -25.02
N LEU A 106 -10.01 -13.59 -24.12
CA LEU A 106 -10.59 -14.91 -24.35
C LEU A 106 -12.13 -14.90 -24.31
N VAL A 107 -12.75 -14.00 -23.55
CA VAL A 107 -14.22 -13.86 -23.48
C VAL A 107 -14.86 -13.60 -24.87
N PRO A 108 -14.45 -12.61 -25.68
CA PRO A 108 -14.99 -12.43 -27.03
C PRO A 108 -14.65 -13.60 -27.96
N PHE A 109 -13.48 -14.22 -27.80
CA PHE A 109 -13.09 -15.41 -28.57
C PHE A 109 -14.03 -16.60 -28.34
N MET A 110 -14.57 -16.75 -27.13
CA MET A 110 -15.58 -17.77 -26.84
C MET A 110 -16.85 -17.62 -27.70
N PHE A 111 -17.21 -16.39 -28.09
CA PHE A 111 -18.37 -16.15 -28.96
C PHE A 111 -18.09 -16.45 -30.44
N LEU A 112 -16.82 -16.56 -30.85
CA LEU A 112 -16.44 -16.98 -32.19
C LEU A 112 -16.56 -18.50 -32.38
N LEU A 113 -16.61 -19.28 -31.30
CA LEU A 113 -16.80 -20.72 -31.37
C LEU A 113 -18.26 -21.09 -31.67
N PRO A 114 -18.50 -22.11 -32.51
CA PRO A 114 -19.86 -22.57 -32.82
C PRO A 114 -20.58 -23.04 -31.54
N PRO A 115 -21.88 -22.75 -31.40
CA PRO A 115 -22.65 -23.02 -30.18
C PRO A 115 -22.75 -24.50 -29.83
N ASP A 116 -22.67 -25.39 -30.82
CA ASP A 116 -22.80 -26.84 -30.64
C ASP A 116 -21.49 -27.50 -30.16
N SER A 117 -20.39 -26.74 -30.06
CA SER A 117 -19.11 -27.26 -29.57
C SER A 117 -19.12 -27.38 -28.05
N LYS A 118 -18.82 -28.59 -27.56
CA LYS A 118 -18.57 -28.84 -26.12
C LYS A 118 -17.40 -28.00 -25.58
N GLU A 119 -16.46 -27.61 -26.44
CA GLU A 119 -15.30 -26.81 -26.07
C GLU A 119 -15.69 -25.41 -25.60
N ARG A 120 -16.80 -24.85 -26.11
CA ARG A 120 -17.31 -23.55 -25.68
C ARG A 120 -17.72 -23.56 -24.20
N ILE A 121 -18.37 -24.63 -23.76
CA ILE A 121 -18.80 -24.80 -22.36
C ILE A 121 -17.57 -24.97 -21.47
N THR A 122 -16.62 -25.81 -21.87
CA THR A 122 -15.37 -26.03 -21.12
C THR A 122 -14.54 -24.74 -21.01
N MET A 123 -14.44 -23.95 -22.07
CA MET A 123 -13.74 -22.67 -22.04
C MET A 123 -14.44 -21.68 -21.09
N GLY A 124 -15.77 -21.59 -21.13
CA GLY A 124 -16.55 -20.74 -20.23
C GLY A 124 -16.37 -21.10 -18.75
N THR A 125 -16.37 -22.40 -18.41
CA THR A 125 -16.15 -22.84 -17.03
C THR A 125 -14.72 -22.57 -16.55
N VAL A 126 -13.71 -22.78 -17.40
CA VAL A 126 -12.31 -22.45 -17.07
C VAL A 126 -12.15 -20.96 -16.84
N LEU A 127 -12.70 -20.10 -17.72
CA LEU A 127 -12.62 -18.65 -17.55
C LEU A 127 -13.29 -18.19 -16.25
N PHE A 128 -14.46 -18.75 -15.91
CA PHE A 128 -15.14 -18.46 -14.65
C PHE A 128 -14.33 -18.89 -13.42
N LEU A 129 -13.70 -20.07 -13.45
CA LEU A 129 -12.83 -20.50 -12.35
C LEU A 129 -11.59 -19.60 -12.24
N CYS A 130 -10.99 -19.18 -13.35
CA CYS A 130 -9.86 -18.26 -13.36
C CYS A 130 -10.21 -16.90 -12.75
N THR A 131 -11.39 -16.33 -13.07
CA THR A 131 -11.82 -15.05 -12.47
C THR A 131 -12.06 -15.18 -10.97
N LEU A 132 -12.68 -16.27 -10.52
CA LEU A 132 -12.86 -16.55 -9.09
C LEU A 132 -11.52 -16.63 -8.36
N LEU A 133 -10.55 -17.36 -8.91
CA LEU A 133 -9.21 -17.47 -8.34
C LEU A 133 -8.50 -16.11 -8.24
N GLN A 134 -8.66 -15.25 -9.24
CA GLN A 134 -8.10 -13.89 -9.20
C GLN A 134 -8.76 -13.00 -8.15
N ILE A 135 -10.08 -13.08 -8.01
CA ILE A 135 -10.82 -12.33 -6.97
C ILE A 135 -10.35 -12.79 -5.57
N THR A 136 -10.22 -14.09 -5.36
CA THR A 136 -9.69 -14.63 -4.09
C THR A 136 -8.26 -14.14 -3.83
N LEU A 137 -7.39 -14.14 -4.84
CA LEU A 137 -6.03 -13.63 -4.70
C LEU A 137 -6.01 -12.14 -4.34
N ILE A 138 -6.87 -11.33 -4.96
CA ILE A 138 -7.01 -9.90 -4.65
C ILE A 138 -7.49 -9.71 -3.21
N HIS A 139 -8.44 -10.52 -2.74
CA HIS A 139 -8.94 -10.46 -1.37
C HIS A 139 -7.86 -10.78 -0.32
N GLU A 140 -6.95 -11.70 -0.61
CA GLU A 140 -5.82 -12.03 0.29
C GLU A 140 -4.74 -10.94 0.32
N ILE A 141 -4.54 -10.22 -0.79
CA ILE A 141 -3.50 -9.18 -0.89
C ILE A 141 -3.94 -7.85 -0.28
N LEU A 142 -5.21 -7.48 -0.48
CA LEU A 142 -5.77 -6.24 0.06
C LEU A 142 -6.09 -6.44 1.55
N PRO A 143 -5.57 -5.59 2.47
CA PRO A 143 -5.98 -5.69 3.87
C PRO A 143 -7.49 -5.48 4.02
N ARG A 144 -8.07 -6.07 5.06
CA ARG A 144 -9.54 -6.12 5.25
C ARG A 144 -10.18 -4.76 5.53
N GLN A 145 -9.39 -3.72 5.80
CA GLN A 145 -9.85 -2.37 6.11
C GLN A 145 -9.30 -1.39 5.08
N HIS A 146 -10.10 -1.09 4.06
CA HIS A 146 -9.89 0.02 3.12
C HIS A 146 -11.09 0.93 3.14
N GLU A 147 -10.86 2.23 3.28
CA GLU A 147 -11.92 3.24 3.09
C GLU A 147 -12.41 3.29 1.63
N THR A 148 -11.61 2.80 0.68
CA THR A 148 -11.92 2.91 -0.76
C THR A 148 -11.72 1.61 -1.50
N VAL A 149 -12.69 1.26 -2.36
CA VAL A 149 -12.59 0.11 -3.27
C VAL A 149 -11.52 0.43 -4.33
N PRO A 150 -10.45 -0.39 -4.46
CA PRO A 150 -9.39 -0.17 -5.43
C PRO A 150 -9.91 -0.31 -6.86
N ILE A 151 -9.30 0.42 -7.80
CA ILE A 151 -9.70 0.39 -9.22
C ILE A 151 -9.68 -1.04 -9.79
N ILE A 152 -8.69 -1.85 -9.39
CA ILE A 152 -8.60 -3.25 -9.83
C ILE A 152 -9.79 -4.09 -9.37
N GLY A 153 -10.34 -3.82 -8.19
CA GLY A 153 -11.54 -4.49 -7.69
C GLY A 153 -12.83 -4.02 -8.34
N LYS A 154 -12.80 -2.94 -9.15
CA LYS A 154 -13.94 -2.53 -9.99
C LYS A 154 -13.88 -3.14 -11.39
N PHE A 155 -12.71 -3.62 -11.82
CA PHE A 155 -12.51 -4.21 -13.14
C PHE A 155 -12.96 -5.68 -13.17
N TYR A 156 -12.69 -6.41 -12.09
CA TYR A 156 -13.16 -7.77 -11.85
C TYR A 156 -14.59 -7.78 -11.32
#